data_AF-A0A7Z7JHU4-F1
#
_entry.id   AF-A0A7Z7JHU4-F1
#
_cell.length_a   1.000
_cell.length_b   1.000
_cell.length_c   1.000
_cell.angle_alpha   90.00
_cell.angle_beta   90.00
_cell.angle_gamma   90.00
#
_symmetry.space_group_name_H-M   'P 1'
#
loop_
_entity.id
_entity.type
_entity.pdbx_description
1 polymer ?
#
loop_
_entity_poly.entity_id
_entity_poly.type
_entity_poly.pdbx_seq_one_letter_code
_entity_poly.pdbx_strand_id
1 'polypeptide(L)'
;MGFRREPSISYAALTAATEQQVGVYQKLANQEPNMATKVEYHRSAHGAVSLWRRLTEVGDQANGDAERLDALVDAIGTAAK
;
A
#
# COMPACT_ATOMS: atom_id res chain seq x y z
N MET A 1 -22.83 -0.03 30.17
CA MET A 1 -22.61 -0.71 28.87
C MET A 1 -21.79 0.23 27.98
N GLY A 2 -20.52 -0.08 27.76
CA GLY A 2 -19.68 0.71 26.85
C GLY A 2 -19.93 0.26 25.42
N PHE A 3 -20.48 1.13 24.57
CA PHE A 3 -20.51 0.90 23.13
C PHE A 3 -19.07 0.87 22.64
N ARG A 4 -18.56 -0.31 22.29
CA ARG A 4 -17.32 -0.44 21.53
C ARG A 4 -17.60 0.18 20.17
N ARG A 5 -17.26 1.46 19.98
CA ARG A 5 -17.28 2.06 18.65
C ARG A 5 -16.29 1.27 17.81
N GLU A 6 -16.80 0.50 16.85
CA GLU A 6 -15.94 -0.06 15.81
C GLU A 6 -15.21 1.13 15.15
N PRO A 7 -13.88 1.10 15.05
CA PRO A 7 -13.16 2.16 14.38
C PRO A 7 -13.55 2.15 12.90
N SER A 8 -14.40 3.08 12.50
CA SER A 8 -14.61 3.39 11.08
C SER A 8 -13.36 4.13 10.59
N ILE A 9 -12.46 3.41 9.93
CA ILE A 9 -11.37 4.05 9.20
C ILE A 9 -11.98 4.82 8.03
N SER A 10 -11.66 6.11 7.90
CA SER A 10 -12.08 6.91 6.75
C SER A 10 -11.29 6.52 5.50
N TYR A 11 -11.86 6.75 4.31
CA TYR A 11 -11.15 6.57 3.05
C TYR A 11 -9.77 7.26 3.03
N ALA A 12 -9.70 8.50 3.51
CA ALA A 12 -8.46 9.26 3.58
C ALA A 12 -7.45 8.63 4.55
N ALA A 13 -7.90 8.17 5.72
CA ALA A 13 -7.03 7.49 6.68
C ALA A 13 -6.52 6.15 6.16
N LEU A 14 -7.37 5.40 5.46
CA LEU A 14 -7.00 4.14 4.82
C LEU A 14 -5.95 4.36 3.73
N THR A 15 -6.18 5.34 2.86
CA THR A 15 -5.26 5.68 1.76
C THR A 15 -3.91 6.14 2.28
N ALA A 16 -3.88 7.03 3.27
CA ALA A 16 -2.65 7.50 3.90
C ALA A 16 -1.89 6.35 4.60
N ALA A 17 -2.60 5.43 5.27
CA ALA A 17 -1.99 4.26 5.89
C ALA A 17 -1.36 3.33 4.84
N THR A 18 -2.04 3.11 3.71
CA THR A 18 -1.52 2.30 2.60
C THR A 18 -0.28 2.94 1.98
N GLU A 19 -0.30 4.25 1.72
CA GLU A 19 0.89 4.97 1.23
C GLU A 19 2.07 4.86 2.18
N GLN A 20 1.84 5.06 3.48
CA GLN A 20 2.90 4.94 4.49
C GLN A 20 3.49 3.53 4.48
N GLN A 21 2.64 2.50 4.37
CA GLN A 21 3.08 1.12 4.31
C GLN A 21 3.92 0.82 3.05
N VAL A 22 3.46 1.28 1.88
CA VAL A 22 4.22 1.16 0.62
C VAL A 22 5.57 1.89 0.73
N GLY A 23 5.58 3.09 1.31
CA GLY A 23 6.80 3.87 1.54
C GLY A 23 7.80 3.19 2.48
N VAL A 24 7.34 2.41 3.46
CA VAL A 24 8.23 1.57 4.29
C VAL A 24 8.87 0.48 3.44
N TYR A 25 8.10 -0.25 2.64
CA TYR A 25 8.65 -1.30 1.77
C TYR A 25 9.63 -0.75 0.72
N GLN A 26 9.37 0.45 0.19
CA GLN A 26 10.30 1.12 -0.71
C GLN A 26 11.63 1.44 -0.02
N LYS A 27 11.60 1.97 1.21
CA LYS A 27 12.82 2.24 1.99
C LYS A 27 13.60 0.96 2.27
N LEU A 28 12.90 -0.11 2.67
CA LEU A 28 13.51 -1.42 2.92
C LEU A 28 14.14 -1.98 1.64
N ALA A 29 13.44 -1.93 0.50
CA ALA A 29 13.96 -2.42 -0.78
C ALA A 29 15.20 -1.66 -1.26
N ASN A 30 15.27 -0.35 -1.01
CA ASN A 30 16.45 0.46 -1.36
C ASN A 30 17.69 0.14 -0.52
N GLN A 31 17.49 -0.37 0.69
CA GLN A 31 18.57 -0.72 1.63
C GLN A 31 18.97 -2.20 1.55
N GLU A 32 18.19 -3.02 0.88
CA GLU A 32 18.34 -4.46 0.84
C GLU A 32 19.24 -4.91 -0.32
N PRO A 33 20.38 -5.58 -0.08
CA PRO A 33 21.24 -6.09 -1.14
C PRO A 33 20.68 -7.35 -1.84
N ASN A 34 19.84 -8.14 -1.18
CA ASN A 34 19.32 -9.39 -1.72
C ASN A 34 18.07 -9.18 -2.58
N MET A 35 18.16 -9.54 -3.87
CA MET A 35 17.04 -9.44 -4.82
C MET A 35 15.82 -10.27 -4.42
N ALA A 36 16.00 -11.45 -3.82
CA ALA A 36 14.87 -12.25 -3.36
C ALA A 36 14.05 -11.52 -2.29
N THR A 37 14.73 -10.84 -1.36
CA THR A 37 14.09 -10.05 -0.31
C THR A 37 13.40 -8.80 -0.89
N LYS A 38 14.01 -8.13 -1.89
CA LYS A 38 13.35 -7.02 -2.59
C LYS A 38 12.04 -7.43 -3.27
N VAL A 39 12.01 -8.62 -3.87
CA VAL A 39 10.79 -9.19 -4.48
C VAL A 39 9.69 -9.39 -3.42
N GLU A 40 10.05 -9.82 -2.21
CA GLU A 40 9.09 -9.95 -1.11
C GLU A 40 8.55 -8.60 -0.63
N TYR A 41 9.38 -7.55 -0.59
CA TYR A 41 8.89 -6.18 -0.30
C TYR A 41 7.93 -5.67 -1.36
N HIS A 42 8.25 -5.89 -2.65
CA HIS A 42 7.34 -5.56 -3.74
C HIS A 42 6.00 -6.30 -3.62
N ARG A 43 6.01 -7.62 -3.38
CA ARG A 43 4.80 -8.41 -3.16
C ARG A 43 3.99 -7.92 -1.96
N SER A 44 4.67 -7.56 -0.88
CA SER A 44 4.03 -7.04 0.34
C SER A 44 3.39 -5.68 0.11
N ALA A 45 4.03 -4.80 -0.67
CA ALA A 45 3.46 -3.52 -1.08
C ALA A 45 2.24 -3.70 -1.98
N HIS A 46 2.32 -4.62 -2.96
CA HIS A 46 1.18 -4.97 -3.82
C HIS A 46 0.00 -5.55 -3.03
N GLY A 47 0.29 -6.36 -2.01
CA GLY A 47 -0.72 -6.88 -1.07
C GLY A 47 -1.42 -5.77 -0.27
N ALA A 48 -0.69 -4.73 0.14
CA ALA A 48 -1.26 -3.58 0.84
C ALA A 48 -2.24 -2.80 -0.06
N VAL A 49 -1.88 -2.56 -1.32
CA VAL A 49 -2.77 -1.89 -2.29
C VAL A 49 -3.98 -2.76 -2.63
N SER A 50 -3.79 -4.08 -2.75
CA SER A 50 -4.90 -5.03 -2.97
C SER A 50 -5.89 -5.07 -1.81
N LEU A 51 -5.43 -4.88 -0.57
CA LEU A 51 -6.31 -4.74 0.59
C LEU A 51 -7.03 -3.39 0.58
N TRP A 52 -6.32 -2.30 0.29
CA TRP A 52 -6.90 -0.97 0.16
C TRP A 52 -8.06 -0.95 -0.86
N ARG A 53 -7.85 -1.50 -2.07
CA ARG A 53 -8.87 -1.59 -3.14
C ARG A 53 -10.15 -2.30 -2.67
N ARG A 54 -10.00 -3.34 -1.84
CA ARG A 54 -11.14 -4.09 -1.28
C ARG A 54 -11.91 -3.31 -0.22
N LEU A 55 -11.26 -2.37 0.45
CA LEU A 55 -11.80 -1.62 1.57
C LEU A 55 -12.38 -0.25 1.17
N THR A 56 -12.03 0.31 0.02
CA THR A 56 -12.42 1.67 -0.36
C THR A 56 -13.71 1.81 -1.16
N GLU A 57 -14.28 0.71 -1.66
CA GLU A 57 -15.38 0.72 -2.64
C GLU A 57 -15.04 1.52 -3.93
N VAL A 58 -15.72 1.25 -5.05
CA VAL A 58 -15.28 1.74 -6.38
C VAL A 58 -16.00 3.05 -6.76
N GLY A 59 -15.22 4.12 -6.94
CA GLY A 59 -15.65 5.42 -7.49
C GLY A 59 -14.45 6.15 -8.12
N ASP A 60 -14.68 7.25 -8.84
CA ASP A 60 -13.62 7.93 -9.62
C ASP A 60 -12.40 8.33 -8.78
N GLN A 61 -12.63 8.79 -7.54
CA GLN A 61 -11.54 9.09 -6.60
C GLN A 61 -10.72 7.84 -6.27
N ALA A 62 -11.38 6.71 -6.01
CA ALA A 62 -10.71 5.44 -5.77
C ALA A 62 -9.92 4.94 -6.99
N ASN A 63 -10.36 5.24 -8.21
CA ASN A 63 -9.59 4.88 -9.40
C ASN A 63 -8.30 5.69 -9.52
N GLY A 64 -8.36 7.02 -9.34
CA GLY A 64 -7.17 7.88 -9.39
C GLY A 64 -6.16 7.56 -8.29
N ASP A 65 -6.62 7.32 -7.07
CA ASP A 65 -5.74 6.91 -5.98
C ASP A 65 -5.18 5.49 -6.17
N ALA A 66 -5.92 4.59 -6.83
CA ALA A 66 -5.41 3.27 -7.16
C ALA A 66 -4.23 3.33 -8.13
N GLU A 67 -4.35 4.11 -9.20
CA GLU A 67 -3.26 4.32 -10.17
C GLU A 67 -2.02 4.90 -9.49
N ARG A 68 -2.22 5.88 -8.60
CA ARG A 68 -1.13 6.48 -7.82
C ARG A 68 -0.46 5.47 -6.89
N LEU A 69 -1.24 4.65 -6.18
CA LEU A 69 -0.72 3.61 -5.29
C LEU A 69 0.02 2.52 -6.06
N ASP A 70 -0.47 2.10 -7.22
CA ASP A 70 0.21 1.13 -8.08
C ASP A 70 1.56 1.68 -8.58
N ALA A 71 1.61 2.96 -8.98
CA ALA A 71 2.87 3.60 -9.37
C ALA A 71 3.92 3.60 -8.23
N LEU A 72 3.49 3.74 -6.97
CA LEU A 72 4.38 3.63 -5.83
C LEU A 72 4.91 2.20 -5.64
N VAL A 73 4.09 1.18 -5.89
CA VAL A 73 4.50 -0.23 -5.84
C VAL A 73 5.49 -0.56 -6.97
N ASP A 74 5.21 -0.10 -8.19
CA ASP A 74 6.09 -0.32 -9.35
C ASP A 74 7.48 0.30 -9.18
N ALA A 75 7.57 1.43 -8.47
CA ALA A 75 8.83 2.04 -8.08
C ALA A 75 9.70 1.13 -7.19
N ILE A 76 9.10 0.18 -6.46
CA ILE A 76 9.83 -0.84 -5.70
C ILE A 76 10.34 -1.94 -6.64
N GLY A 77 9.52 -2.37 -7.60
CA GLY A 77 9.86 -3.43 -8.55
C GLY A 77 10.99 -3.03 -9.51
N THR A 78 11.07 -1.74 -9.89
CA THR A 78 12.20 -1.21 -10.67
C THR A 78 13.52 -1.21 -9.90
N ALA A 79 13.49 -1.03 -8.57
CA ALA A 79 14.67 -1.15 -7.72
C ALA A 79 15.13 -2.62 -7.49
N ALA A 80 14.30 -3.59 -7.87
CA ALA A 80 14.56 -5.03 -7.75
C ALA A 80 15.05 -5.70 -9.04
N LYS A 81 15.07 -4.98 -10.18
CA LYS A 81 15.69 -5.42 -11.45
C LYS A 81 17.17 -5.03 -11.48
#